data_AF-A0A355BEQ1-F1
#
_entry.id   AF-A0A355BEQ1-F1
#
_cell.length_a   1.000
_cell.length_b   1.000
_cell.length_c   1.000
_cell.angle_alpha   90.00
_cell.angle_beta   90.00
_cell.angle_gamma   90.00
#
_symmetry.space_group_name_H-M   'P 1'
#
loop_
_entity.id
_entity.type
_entity.pdbx_description
1 polymer ?
#
loop_
_entity_poly.entity_id
_entity_poly.type
_entity_poly.pdbx_seq_one_letter_code
_entity_poly.pdbx_strand_id
1 'polypeptide(L)'
;TDLQRLTLEIIHETHRHCPNREPKIVIALAPPYYPHIRNRRETKKELHVMQAVGELQAYAESLGVDLKHEEFYLGISDSSYVMLQDAGEVAEVIEHNCPTWGSAYHLPLEDLSMIDAPAVTMGAFGRDIHKFTERIHVPFAKDILPKLLERLIESLLDK
;
A
#
# COMPACT_ATOMS: atom_id res chain seq x y z
N THR A 1 -20.98 4.82 -9.15
CA THR A 1 -21.48 5.36 -7.87
C THR A 1 -20.30 5.63 -6.98
N ASP A 2 -20.27 6.78 -6.31
CA ASP A 2 -19.27 7.05 -5.27
C ASP A 2 -19.53 6.09 -4.09
N LEU A 3 -18.62 5.14 -3.88
CA LEU A 3 -18.78 4.10 -2.87
C LEU A 3 -18.70 4.67 -1.44
N GLN A 4 -17.93 5.74 -1.22
CA GLN A 4 -17.85 6.38 0.09
C GLN A 4 -19.17 7.06 0.43
N ARG A 5 -19.76 7.75 -0.55
CA ARG A 5 -21.09 8.31 -0.40
C ARG A 5 -22.16 7.24 -0.16
N LEU A 6 -22.09 6.13 -0.89
CA LEU A 6 -23.03 5.01 -0.72
C LEU A 6 -22.93 4.41 0.69
N THR A 7 -21.72 4.24 1.24
CA THR A 7 -21.52 3.81 2.63
C THR A 7 -22.27 4.72 3.61
N LEU A 8 -22.17 6.05 3.44
CA LEU A 8 -22.88 7.01 4.29
C LEU A 8 -24.40 6.92 4.12
N GLU A 9 -24.89 6.77 2.89
CA GLU A 9 -26.32 6.64 2.60
C GLU A 9 -26.91 5.38 3.24
N ILE A 10 -26.21 4.24 3.18
CA ILE A 10 -26.61 3.01 3.85
C ILE A 10 -26.68 3.21 5.36
N ILE A 11 -25.63 3.78 5.98
CA ILE A 11 -25.60 4.05 7.43
C ILE A 11 -26.76 4.96 7.86
N HIS A 12 -27.01 6.04 7.11
CA HIS A 12 -28.10 6.95 7.37
C HIS A 12 -29.46 6.26 7.28
N GLU A 13 -29.69 5.47 6.23
CA GLU A 13 -30.95 4.77 6.05
C GLU A 13 -31.15 3.72 7.14
N THR A 14 -30.14 2.92 7.47
CA THR A 14 -30.19 1.98 8.61
C THR A 14 -30.52 2.69 9.93
N HIS A 15 -29.89 3.84 10.21
CA HIS A 15 -30.18 4.61 11.41
C HIS A 15 -31.61 5.19 11.42
N ARG A 16 -32.18 5.57 10.27
CA ARG A 16 -33.59 6.04 10.20
C ARG A 16 -34.57 5.00 10.70
N HIS A 17 -34.28 3.71 10.49
CA HIS A 17 -35.08 2.58 10.98
C HIS A 17 -34.72 2.14 12.41
N CYS A 18 -33.69 2.71 13.04
CA CYS A 18 -33.32 2.40 14.41
C CYS A 18 -34.33 3.02 15.41
N PRO A 19 -34.95 2.23 16.31
CA PRO A 19 -35.87 2.75 17.33
C PRO A 19 -35.18 3.64 18.36
N ASN A 20 -33.92 3.36 18.70
CA ASN A 20 -33.15 4.17 19.65
C ASN A 20 -32.63 5.44 18.95
N ARG A 21 -33.10 6.60 19.41
CA ARG A 21 -32.76 7.93 18.88
C ARG A 21 -31.73 8.71 19.71
N GLU A 22 -31.17 8.13 20.76
CA GLU A 22 -30.09 8.75 21.54
C GLU A 22 -28.86 8.99 20.65
N PRO A 23 -28.04 10.03 20.92
CA PRO A 23 -26.82 10.29 20.18
C PRO A 23 -25.92 9.06 20.05
N LYS A 24 -25.33 8.83 18.86
CA LYS A 24 -24.48 7.68 18.55
C LYS A 24 -23.26 8.10 17.76
N ILE A 25 -22.17 7.38 17.97
CA ILE A 25 -21.01 7.38 17.08
C ILE A 25 -21.07 6.06 16.32
N VAL A 26 -21.07 6.14 15.00
CA VAL A 26 -21.02 4.96 14.11
C VAL A 26 -19.66 4.97 13.43
N ILE A 27 -18.95 3.85 13.52
CA ILE A 27 -17.66 3.63 12.87
C ILE A 27 -17.89 2.60 11.76
N ALA A 28 -17.43 2.90 10.55
CA ALA A 28 -17.54 2.01 9.40
C ALA A 28 -16.36 2.23 8.45
N LEU A 29 -16.07 1.22 7.64
CA LEU A 29 -15.10 1.26 6.56
C LEU A 29 -15.80 1.65 5.25
N ALA A 30 -15.20 2.60 4.53
CA ALA A 30 -15.64 3.01 3.22
C ALA A 30 -14.60 2.57 2.16
N PRO A 31 -15.02 1.99 1.02
CA PRO A 31 -14.10 1.59 -0.04
C PRO A 31 -13.30 2.74 -0.65
N PRO A 32 -12.22 2.44 -1.39
CA PRO A 32 -11.58 1.13 -1.53
C PRO A 32 -10.67 0.77 -0.34
N TYR A 33 -10.52 -0.52 -0.07
CA TYR A 33 -9.49 -1.05 0.82
C TYR A 33 -8.19 -1.28 0.05
N TYR A 34 -7.09 -0.69 0.55
CA TYR A 34 -5.74 -0.99 0.10
C TYR A 34 -5.06 -1.84 1.17
N PRO A 35 -4.64 -3.08 0.86
CA PRO A 35 -3.91 -3.89 1.82
C PRO A 35 -2.63 -3.21 2.28
N HIS A 36 -2.41 -3.24 3.58
CA HIS A 36 -1.16 -2.80 4.17
C HIS A 36 -0.16 -3.96 4.02
N ILE A 37 0.97 -3.68 3.38
CA ILE A 37 2.03 -4.67 3.16
C ILE A 37 3.36 -4.07 3.61
N ARG A 38 4.22 -4.91 4.18
CA ARG A 38 5.61 -4.59 4.49
C ARG A 38 6.45 -5.85 4.45
N ASN A 39 7.76 -5.70 4.27
CA ASN A 39 8.69 -6.82 4.38
C ASN A 39 8.96 -7.11 5.87
N ARG A 40 8.30 -8.12 6.46
CA ARG A 40 8.42 -8.46 7.89
C ARG A 40 9.76 -9.08 8.26
N ARG A 41 10.54 -9.50 7.25
CA ARG A 41 11.82 -10.21 7.40
C ARG A 41 11.64 -11.58 8.07
N GLU A 42 10.49 -12.20 7.82
CA GLU A 42 10.13 -13.52 8.38
C GLU A 42 10.41 -14.65 7.39
N THR A 43 10.35 -14.34 6.09
CA THR A 43 10.61 -15.29 5.00
C THR A 43 11.94 -15.03 4.31
N LYS A 44 12.50 -16.06 3.67
CA LYS A 44 13.76 -15.95 2.91
C LYS A 44 13.71 -14.89 1.81
N LYS A 45 12.57 -14.77 1.12
CA LYS A 45 12.37 -13.80 0.04
C LYS A 45 12.24 -12.36 0.56
N GLU A 46 11.63 -12.15 1.73
CA GLU A 46 11.63 -10.83 2.37
C GLU A 46 13.03 -10.46 2.85
N LEU A 47 13.75 -11.41 3.44
CA LEU A 47 15.15 -11.21 3.84
C LEU A 47 16.02 -10.88 2.62
N HIS A 48 15.82 -11.55 1.49
CA HIS A 48 16.51 -11.27 0.22
C HIS A 48 16.22 -9.85 -0.28
N VAL A 49 14.94 -9.44 -0.32
CA VAL A 49 14.57 -8.06 -0.69
C VAL A 49 15.22 -7.04 0.26
N MET A 50 15.18 -7.28 1.56
CA MET A 50 15.76 -6.34 2.53
C MET A 50 17.29 -6.33 2.51
N GLN A 51 17.94 -7.43 2.16
CA GLN A 51 19.38 -7.46 1.89
C GLN A 51 19.71 -6.61 0.66
N ALA A 52 18.98 -6.78 -0.45
CA ALA A 52 19.16 -5.97 -1.66
C ALA A 52 18.94 -4.47 -1.39
N VAL A 53 17.97 -4.12 -0.52
CA VAL A 53 17.78 -2.74 -0.05
C VAL A 53 19.01 -2.25 0.72
N GLY A 54 19.56 -3.04 1.65
CA GLY A 54 20.77 -2.67 2.39
C GLY A 54 21.99 -2.45 1.49
N GLU A 55 22.20 -3.33 0.52
CA GLU A 55 23.26 -3.19 -0.50
C GLU A 55 23.06 -1.95 -1.36
N LEU A 56 21.82 -1.67 -1.75
CA LEU A 56 21.46 -0.47 -2.50
C LEU A 56 21.75 0.81 -1.71
N GLN A 57 21.47 0.83 -0.40
CA GLN A 57 21.78 1.98 0.46
C GLN A 57 23.28 2.24 0.52
N ALA A 58 24.10 1.20 0.70
CA ALA A 58 25.56 1.33 0.66
C ALA A 58 26.07 1.81 -0.72
N TYR A 59 25.46 1.33 -1.81
CA TYR A 59 25.79 1.82 -3.16
C TYR A 59 25.39 3.29 -3.36
N ALA A 60 24.23 3.70 -2.87
CA ALA A 60 23.75 5.08 -2.92
C ALA A 60 24.71 6.05 -2.17
N GLU A 61 25.24 5.64 -1.02
CA GLU A 61 26.24 6.42 -0.27
C GLU A 61 27.50 6.68 -1.12
N SER A 62 27.94 5.69 -1.91
CA SER A 62 29.09 5.85 -2.84
C SER A 62 28.82 6.87 -3.95
N LEU A 63 27.54 7.15 -4.24
CA LEU A 63 27.08 8.17 -5.18
C LEU A 63 26.80 9.52 -4.49
N GLY A 64 27.04 9.63 -3.18
CA GLY A 64 26.76 10.83 -2.39
C GLY A 64 25.27 11.02 -2.07
N VAL A 65 24.49 9.94 -2.05
CA VAL A 65 23.04 9.97 -1.75
C VAL A 65 22.75 9.27 -0.42
N ASP A 66 22.14 9.98 0.52
CA ASP A 66 21.54 9.39 1.74
C ASP A 66 20.18 8.76 1.39
N LEU A 67 20.21 7.47 1.03
CA LEU A 67 19.00 6.71 0.69
C LEU A 67 18.45 6.02 1.93
N LYS A 68 17.22 6.34 2.30
CA LYS A 68 16.48 5.71 3.41
C LYS A 68 15.34 4.87 2.86
N HIS A 69 14.96 3.84 3.61
CA HIS A 69 13.73 3.11 3.36
C HIS A 69 12.71 3.41 4.44
N GLU A 70 11.44 3.36 4.06
CA GLU A 70 10.28 3.45 4.96
C GLU A 70 9.56 2.10 4.90
N GLU A 71 8.99 1.66 6.03
CA GLU A 71 8.26 0.38 6.09
C GLU A 71 6.94 0.44 5.32
N PHE A 72 6.34 1.62 5.21
CA PHE A 72 5.06 1.83 4.54
C PHE A 72 5.11 3.04 3.60
N TYR A 73 4.64 2.84 2.38
CA TYR A 73 4.42 3.93 1.44
C TYR A 73 3.06 4.58 1.72
N LEU A 74 3.07 5.89 1.99
CA LEU A 74 1.86 6.66 2.33
C LEU A 74 1.08 7.15 1.09
N GLY A 75 1.59 6.90 -0.11
CA GLY A 75 0.87 7.14 -1.36
C GLY A 75 -0.03 5.97 -1.73
N ILE A 76 -0.89 6.19 -2.72
CA ILE A 76 -1.69 5.13 -3.33
C ILE A 76 -0.78 4.34 -4.28
N SER A 77 -0.78 3.02 -4.16
CA SER A 77 -0.03 2.14 -5.06
C SER A 77 -0.76 0.82 -5.25
N ASP A 78 -0.81 0.35 -6.50
CA ASP A 78 -1.33 -0.99 -6.82
C ASP A 78 -0.42 -2.09 -6.24
N SER A 79 0.82 -1.76 -5.83
CA SER A 79 1.69 -2.68 -5.10
C SER A 79 1.05 -3.19 -3.80
N SER A 80 0.10 -2.47 -3.21
CA SER A 80 -0.69 -2.98 -2.08
C SER A 80 -1.42 -4.30 -2.39
N TYR A 81 -1.67 -4.63 -3.65
CA TYR A 81 -2.37 -5.84 -4.06
C TYR A 81 -1.44 -6.99 -4.49
N VAL A 82 -0.14 -6.93 -4.19
CA VAL A 82 0.79 -8.05 -4.50
C VAL A 82 1.02 -8.97 -3.30
N MET A 83 0.34 -8.71 -2.18
CA MET A 83 0.39 -9.52 -0.98
C MET A 83 -0.81 -9.17 -0.10
N LEU A 84 -1.36 -10.15 0.62
CA LEU A 84 -2.31 -9.91 1.69
C LEU A 84 -1.80 -10.51 2.99
N GLN A 85 -1.35 -9.64 3.89
CA GLN A 85 -0.94 -10.06 5.23
C GLN A 85 -2.17 -10.18 6.15
N ASP A 86 -2.11 -11.12 7.08
CA ASP A 86 -3.17 -11.36 8.08
C ASP A 86 -4.56 -11.57 7.43
N ALA A 87 -4.59 -12.29 6.30
CA ALA A 87 -5.74 -12.38 5.41
C ALA A 87 -7.07 -12.76 6.09
N GLY A 88 -7.04 -13.68 7.06
CA GLY A 88 -8.23 -14.09 7.81
C GLY A 88 -8.83 -12.94 8.63
N GLU A 89 -7.99 -12.22 9.38
CA GLU A 89 -8.42 -11.06 10.17
C GLU A 89 -8.89 -9.92 9.26
N VAL A 90 -8.16 -9.65 8.17
CA VAL A 90 -8.54 -8.62 7.20
C VAL A 90 -9.90 -8.91 6.57
N ALA A 91 -10.14 -10.15 6.15
CA ALA A 91 -11.41 -10.55 5.56
C ALA A 91 -12.57 -10.37 6.54
N GLU A 92 -12.40 -10.84 7.78
CA GLU A 92 -13.40 -10.69 8.83
C GLU A 92 -13.70 -9.22 9.12
N VAL A 93 -12.67 -8.39 9.28
CA VAL A 93 -12.84 -6.96 9.59
C VAL A 93 -13.55 -6.23 8.45
N ILE A 94 -13.17 -6.46 7.20
CA ILE A 94 -13.80 -5.79 6.07
C ILE A 94 -15.26 -6.23 5.91
N GLU A 95 -15.52 -7.53 5.98
CA GLU A 95 -16.88 -8.07 5.82
C GLU A 95 -17.85 -7.50 6.85
N HIS A 96 -17.43 -7.41 8.13
CA HIS A 96 -18.30 -6.95 9.20
C HIS A 96 -18.42 -5.43 9.31
N ASN A 97 -17.45 -4.67 8.79
CA ASN A 97 -17.37 -3.23 9.02
C ASN A 97 -17.51 -2.37 7.75
N CYS A 98 -17.59 -2.97 6.55
CA CYS A 98 -17.79 -2.26 5.29
C CYS A 98 -19.22 -2.47 4.77
N PRO A 99 -20.15 -1.50 4.94
CA PRO A 99 -21.56 -1.68 4.58
C PRO A 99 -21.82 -2.01 3.11
N THR A 100 -20.90 -1.64 2.23
CA THR A 100 -20.99 -1.89 0.79
C THR A 100 -20.36 -3.22 0.36
N TRP A 101 -19.73 -3.95 1.27
CA TRP A 101 -19.06 -5.22 0.97
C TRP A 101 -20.04 -6.26 0.43
N GLY A 102 -19.62 -7.00 -0.59
CA GLY A 102 -20.41 -8.06 -1.23
C GLY A 102 -21.60 -7.59 -2.08
N SER A 103 -21.92 -6.29 -2.06
CA SER A 103 -23.05 -5.72 -2.81
C SER A 103 -22.59 -4.73 -3.88
N ALA A 104 -21.97 -3.62 -3.46
CA ALA A 104 -21.46 -2.58 -4.35
C ALA A 104 -19.93 -2.56 -4.44
N TYR A 105 -19.25 -3.09 -3.43
CA TYR A 105 -17.80 -3.22 -3.39
C TYR A 105 -17.40 -4.66 -3.12
N HIS A 106 -16.43 -5.14 -3.88
CA HIS A 106 -15.86 -6.47 -3.76
C HIS A 106 -14.37 -6.40 -4.08
N LEU A 107 -13.56 -7.14 -3.31
CA LEU A 107 -12.15 -7.39 -3.59
C LEU A 107 -11.93 -8.90 -3.36
N PRO A 108 -11.25 -9.62 -4.28
CA PRO A 108 -11.09 -11.07 -4.18
C PRO A 108 -10.00 -11.41 -3.15
N LEU A 109 -10.31 -11.27 -1.87
CA LEU A 109 -9.35 -11.44 -0.77
C LEU A 109 -8.76 -12.85 -0.70
N GLU A 110 -9.55 -13.87 -1.06
CA GLU A 110 -9.07 -15.26 -1.13
C GLU A 110 -7.98 -15.40 -2.20
N ASP A 111 -8.25 -14.98 -3.44
CA ASP A 111 -7.25 -15.00 -4.51
C ASP A 111 -6.02 -14.15 -4.16
N LEU A 112 -6.24 -12.99 -3.53
CA LEU A 112 -5.17 -12.10 -3.09
C LEU A 112 -4.27 -12.73 -2.02
N SER A 113 -4.85 -13.52 -1.12
CA SER A 113 -4.12 -14.25 -0.08
C SER A 113 -3.17 -15.32 -0.64
N MET A 114 -3.42 -15.76 -1.87
CA MET A 114 -2.55 -16.70 -2.58
C MET A 114 -1.33 -16.01 -3.23
N ILE A 115 -1.36 -14.68 -3.34
CA ILE A 115 -0.23 -13.89 -3.83
C ILE A 115 0.64 -13.51 -2.65
N ASP A 116 1.93 -13.83 -2.76
CA ASP A 116 2.89 -13.58 -1.71
C ASP A 116 4.19 -13.08 -2.35
N ALA A 117 4.16 -11.82 -2.80
CA ALA A 117 5.28 -11.17 -3.47
C ALA A 117 5.78 -9.98 -2.64
N PRO A 118 6.91 -10.13 -1.92
CA PRO A 118 7.61 -9.02 -1.28
C PRO A 118 7.83 -7.88 -2.26
N ALA A 119 7.51 -6.66 -1.86
CA ALA A 119 7.55 -5.50 -2.72
C ALA A 119 8.50 -4.43 -2.15
N VAL A 120 9.14 -3.70 -3.05
CA VAL A 120 9.86 -2.47 -2.74
C VAL A 120 9.49 -1.45 -3.82
N THR A 121 9.17 -0.23 -3.39
CA THR A 121 8.85 0.87 -4.30
C THR A 121 9.99 1.89 -4.23
N MET A 122 10.59 2.19 -5.37
CA MET A 122 11.62 3.21 -5.51
C MET A 122 11.29 4.11 -6.70
N GLY A 123 11.53 5.41 -6.54
CA GLY A 123 11.25 6.39 -7.58
C GLY A 123 12.15 7.62 -7.47
N ALA A 124 11.89 8.61 -8.33
CA ALA A 124 12.62 9.86 -8.29
C ALA A 124 12.31 10.64 -7.00
N PHE A 125 13.30 11.39 -6.51
CA PHE A 125 13.02 12.43 -5.52
C PHE A 125 12.08 13.47 -6.14
N GLY A 126 10.94 13.66 -5.50
CA GLY A 126 9.93 14.60 -5.95
C GLY A 126 9.11 15.15 -4.81
N ARG A 127 8.18 16.03 -5.15
CA ARG A 127 7.24 16.63 -4.20
C ARG A 127 5.89 16.79 -4.86
N ASP A 128 4.86 16.74 -4.03
CA ASP A 128 3.46 16.93 -4.41
C ASP A 128 2.96 15.90 -5.43
N ILE A 129 3.30 14.62 -5.21
CA ILE A 129 2.84 13.47 -6.01
C ILE A 129 1.31 13.53 -6.18
N HIS A 130 0.84 13.40 -7.42
CA HIS A 130 -0.57 13.46 -7.84
C HIS A 130 -1.28 14.80 -7.57
N LYS A 131 -0.53 15.89 -7.38
CA LYS A 131 -1.08 17.26 -7.31
C LYS A 131 -0.64 18.06 -8.53
N PHE A 132 -1.34 19.14 -8.83
CA PHE A 132 -0.99 20.02 -9.95
C PHE A 132 0.40 20.69 -9.80
N THR A 133 0.99 20.67 -8.59
CA THR A 133 2.35 21.15 -8.30
C THR A 133 3.40 20.03 -8.29
N GLU A 134 3.04 18.83 -8.73
CA GLU A 134 3.94 17.69 -8.81
C GLU A 134 5.23 18.04 -9.56
N ARG A 135 6.37 17.68 -8.98
CA ARG A 135 7.69 17.93 -9.56
C ARG A 135 8.70 16.92 -9.09
N ILE A 136 9.71 16.68 -9.92
CA ILE A 136 10.82 15.78 -9.64
C ILE A 136 12.14 16.52 -9.71
N HIS A 137 13.16 15.98 -9.04
CA HIS A 137 14.53 16.45 -9.12
C HIS A 137 15.21 15.87 -10.37
N VAL A 138 15.19 16.62 -11.48
CA VAL A 138 15.64 16.14 -12.81
C VAL A 138 17.05 15.52 -12.82
N PRO A 139 18.10 16.16 -12.25
CA PRO A 139 19.43 15.52 -12.23
C PRO A 139 19.46 14.16 -11.52
N PHE A 140 18.67 14.00 -10.45
CA PHE A 140 18.61 12.74 -9.73
C PHE A 140 17.89 11.69 -10.59
N ALA A 141 16.74 12.05 -11.15
CA ALA A 141 15.95 11.17 -12.00
C ALA A 141 16.72 10.71 -13.25
N LYS A 142 17.58 11.57 -13.82
CA LYS A 142 18.33 11.29 -15.04
C LYS A 142 19.65 10.58 -14.79
N ASP A 143 20.42 11.00 -13.78
CA ASP A 143 21.83 10.63 -13.66
C ASP A 143 22.11 9.63 -12.51
N ILE A 144 21.19 9.52 -11.55
CA ILE A 144 21.36 8.71 -10.33
C ILE A 144 20.34 7.57 -10.26
N LEU A 145 19.04 7.86 -10.39
CA LEU A 145 17.98 6.88 -10.29
C LEU A 145 18.17 5.67 -11.22
N PRO A 146 18.62 5.81 -12.49
CA PRO A 146 18.85 4.65 -13.34
C PRO A 146 19.92 3.70 -12.79
N LYS A 147 20.99 4.23 -12.20
CA LYS A 147 22.07 3.44 -11.57
C LYS A 147 21.56 2.72 -10.33
N LEU A 148 20.73 3.39 -9.52
CA LEU A 148 20.11 2.77 -8.36
C LEU A 148 19.15 1.64 -8.76
N LEU A 149 18.34 1.85 -9.79
CA LEU A 149 17.42 0.83 -10.32
C LEU A 149 18.18 -0.38 -10.87
N GLU A 150 19.23 -0.15 -11.67
CA GLU A 150 20.09 -1.20 -12.19
C GLU A 150 20.70 -2.02 -11.05
N ARG A 151 21.32 -1.35 -10.06
CA ARG A 151 21.90 -2.02 -8.90
C ARG A 151 20.87 -2.83 -8.10
N LEU A 152 19.67 -2.29 -7.89
CA LEU A 152 18.61 -2.98 -7.18
C LEU A 152 18.16 -4.25 -7.93
N ILE A 153 17.99 -4.15 -9.25
CA ILE A 153 17.59 -5.28 -10.09
C ILE A 153 18.68 -6.37 -10.07
N GLU A 154 19.96 -5.99 -10.20
CA GLU A 154 21.08 -6.92 -10.08
C GLU A 154 21.07 -7.65 -8.73
N SER A 155 21.03 -6.92 -7.61
CA SER A 155 21.01 -7.53 -6.27
C SER A 155 19.78 -8.43 -6.05
N LEU A 156 18.64 -8.14 -6.68
CA LEU A 156 17.44 -8.98 -6.57
C LEU A 156 17.52 -10.25 -7.44
N LEU A 157 18.21 -10.19 -8.58
CA LEU A 157 18.36 -11.32 -9.51
C LEU A 157 19.53 -12.23 -9.16
N ASP A 158 20.56 -11.71 -8.49
CA ASP A 158 21.67 -12.49 -7.96
C ASP A 158 21.16 -13.47 -6.90
N LYS A 159 21.49 -14.75 -7.07
CA LYS A 159 21.04 -15.87 -6.22
C LYS A 159 22.06 -16.25 -5.16
#